data_AF-A0A379V4L3-F1
#
_entry.id   AF-A0A379V4L3-F1
#
_cell.length_a   1.000
_cell.length_b   1.000
_cell.length_c   1.000
_cell.angle_alpha   90.00
_cell.angle_beta   90.00
_cell.angle_gamma   90.00
#
_symmetry.space_group_name_H-M   'P 1'
#
loop_
_entity.id
_entity.type
_entity.pdbx_description
1 polymer ?
#
loop_
_entity_poly.entity_id
_entity_poly.type
_entity_poly.pdbx_seq_one_letter_code
_entity_poly.pdbx_strand_id
1 'polypeptide(L)'
;MSTKKELQKTEEDISGIKVKLLEIENNVNGLKIKVQDIDGKVSEIIVDYVSLSRTGTQTLSSSLSVSGNYSVNGTKVIGARQTGWTAATGAALLGAFNANQAYTVSATYTQSEVSAMATGLQQARQRIKALEDAIRTHGLIN
;
A
#
# COMPACT_ATOMS: atom_id res chain seq x y z
N MET A 1 -82.90 1.31 1.01
CA MET A 1 -82.04 1.54 -0.17
C MET A 1 -80.64 2.05 0.19
N SER A 2 -80.49 2.96 1.19
CA SER A 2 -79.18 3.51 1.60
C SER A 2 -78.17 2.48 2.13
N THR A 3 -78.56 1.56 3.02
CA THR A 3 -77.66 0.55 3.62
C THR A 3 -76.97 -0.35 2.58
N LYS A 4 -77.68 -0.74 1.52
CA LYS A 4 -77.12 -1.59 0.45
C LYS A 4 -76.05 -0.85 -0.37
N LYS A 5 -76.20 0.45 -0.57
CA LYS A 5 -75.22 1.28 -1.28
C LYS A 5 -73.95 1.49 -0.45
N GLU A 6 -74.09 1.72 0.85
CA GLU A 6 -72.95 1.81 1.77
C GLU A 6 -72.20 0.47 1.88
N LEU A 7 -72.92 -0.66 1.86
CA LEU A 7 -72.33 -2.00 1.84
C LEU A 7 -71.47 -2.20 0.58
N GLN A 8 -72.01 -1.89 -0.59
CA GLN A 8 -71.30 -2.02 -1.86
C GLN A 8 -70.03 -1.15 -1.90
N LYS A 9 -70.12 0.11 -1.45
CA LYS A 9 -68.95 0.99 -1.34
C LYS A 9 -67.89 0.41 -0.41
N THR A 10 -68.32 -0.14 0.73
CA THR A 10 -67.42 -0.79 1.69
C THR A 10 -66.72 -2.00 1.06
N GLU A 11 -67.42 -2.81 0.28
CA GLU A 11 -66.83 -3.95 -0.45
C GLU A 11 -65.79 -3.49 -1.48
N GLU A 12 -66.07 -2.42 -2.22
CA GLU A 12 -65.14 -1.79 -3.16
C GLU A 12 -63.88 -1.24 -2.45
N ASP A 13 -64.06 -0.51 -1.35
CA ASP A 13 -62.97 0.05 -0.54
C ASP A 13 -62.10 -1.08 0.05
N ILE A 14 -62.71 -2.15 0.59
CA ILE A 14 -62.00 -3.33 1.11
C ILE A 14 -61.18 -4.01 0.01
N SER A 15 -61.76 -4.13 -1.20
CA SER A 15 -61.05 -4.70 -2.35
C SER A 15 -59.81 -3.85 -2.72
N GLY A 16 -59.96 -2.52 -2.77
CA GLY A 16 -58.86 -1.61 -3.03
C GLY A 16 -57.76 -1.65 -1.96
N ILE A 17 -58.13 -1.78 -0.68
CA ILE A 17 -57.18 -1.94 0.43
C ILE A 17 -56.39 -3.25 0.29
N LYS A 18 -57.03 -4.36 -0.11
CA LYS A 18 -56.36 -5.65 -0.31
C LYS A 18 -55.27 -5.58 -1.39
N VAL A 19 -55.53 -4.91 -2.50
CA VAL A 19 -54.53 -4.74 -3.59
C VAL A 19 -53.32 -3.96 -3.08
N LYS A 20 -53.55 -2.81 -2.41
CA LYS A 20 -52.47 -2.01 -1.83
C LYS A 20 -51.67 -2.78 -0.78
N LEU A 21 -52.32 -3.61 0.03
CA LEU A 21 -51.64 -4.46 1.01
C LEU A 21 -50.69 -5.45 0.33
N LEU A 22 -51.14 -6.12 -0.73
CA LEU A 22 -50.30 -7.05 -1.50
C LEU A 22 -49.10 -6.32 -2.15
N GLU A 23 -49.32 -5.13 -2.69
CA GLU A 23 -48.23 -4.30 -3.22
C GLU A 23 -47.21 -3.92 -2.14
N ILE A 24 -47.70 -3.54 -0.95
CA ILE A 24 -46.84 -3.22 0.20
C ILE A 24 -46.05 -4.46 0.67
N GLU A 25 -46.69 -5.62 0.81
CA GLU A 25 -46.03 -6.87 1.20
C GLU A 25 -44.92 -7.24 0.21
N ASN A 26 -45.19 -7.13 -1.09
CA ASN A 26 -44.20 -7.36 -2.15
C ASN A 26 -43.03 -6.35 -2.06
N ASN A 27 -43.33 -5.07 -1.85
CA ASN A 27 -42.31 -4.03 -1.70
C ASN A 27 -41.45 -4.27 -0.45
N VAL A 28 -42.05 -4.60 0.68
CA VAL A 28 -41.35 -4.91 1.93
C VAL A 28 -40.45 -6.13 1.77
N ASN A 29 -40.93 -7.19 1.11
CA ASN A 29 -40.12 -8.36 0.80
C ASN A 29 -38.92 -8.01 -0.09
N GLY A 30 -39.13 -7.18 -1.12
CA GLY A 30 -38.05 -6.69 -1.97
C GLY A 30 -37.02 -5.85 -1.21
N LEU A 31 -37.47 -4.99 -0.29
CA LEU A 31 -36.58 -4.20 0.56
C LEU A 31 -35.77 -5.07 1.53
N LYS A 32 -36.38 -6.10 2.11
CA LYS A 32 -35.70 -7.04 3.01
C LYS A 32 -34.51 -7.72 2.33
N ILE A 33 -34.69 -8.18 1.09
CA ILE A 33 -33.61 -8.80 0.30
C ILE A 33 -32.48 -7.79 0.05
N LYS A 34 -32.81 -6.55 -0.33
CA LYS A 34 -31.81 -5.50 -0.55
C LYS A 34 -31.01 -5.18 0.71
N VAL A 35 -31.67 -5.14 1.87
CA VAL A 35 -30.99 -4.90 3.17
C VAL A 35 -30.03 -6.03 3.50
N GLN A 36 -30.43 -7.28 3.28
CA GLN A 36 -29.55 -8.44 3.50
C GLN A 36 -28.32 -8.43 2.58
N ASP A 37 -28.49 -8.06 1.30
CA ASP A 37 -27.38 -7.90 0.35
C ASP A 37 -26.41 -6.78 0.77
N ILE A 38 -26.94 -5.64 1.23
CA ILE A 38 -26.13 -4.52 1.73
C ILE A 38 -25.34 -4.94 2.99
N ASP A 39 -25.98 -5.63 3.91
CA ASP A 39 -25.35 -6.11 5.15
C ASP A 39 -24.17 -7.06 4.86
N GLY A 40 -24.35 -7.95 3.87
CA GLY A 40 -23.28 -8.81 3.37
C GLY A 40 -22.11 -8.00 2.80
N LYS A 41 -22.39 -7.06 1.90
CA LYS A 41 -21.35 -6.19 1.30
C LYS A 41 -20.61 -5.35 2.32
N VAL A 42 -21.32 -4.82 3.33
CA VAL A 42 -20.69 -4.06 4.42
C VAL A 42 -19.77 -4.95 5.24
N SER A 43 -20.19 -6.19 5.52
CA SER A 43 -19.36 -7.17 6.23
C SER A 43 -18.07 -7.50 5.49
N GLU A 44 -18.14 -7.67 4.16
CA GLU A 44 -16.97 -7.87 3.31
C GLU A 44 -15.99 -6.68 3.35
N ILE A 45 -16.51 -5.44 3.27
CA ILE A 45 -15.68 -4.23 3.35
C ILE A 45 -14.98 -4.11 4.71
N ILE A 46 -15.69 -4.38 5.81
CA ILE A 46 -15.17 -4.21 7.18
C ILE A 46 -13.96 -5.12 7.45
N VAL A 47 -13.89 -6.29 6.83
CA VAL A 47 -12.78 -7.24 7.06
C VAL A 47 -11.59 -7.04 6.12
N ASP A 48 -11.77 -6.39 4.97
CA ASP A 48 -10.73 -6.24 3.93
C ASP A 48 -10.08 -4.84 3.90
N TYR A 49 -10.73 -3.80 4.45
CA TYR A 49 -10.22 -2.44 4.38
C TYR A 49 -8.97 -2.19 5.25
N VAL A 50 -8.12 -1.24 4.81
CA VAL A 50 -7.03 -0.65 5.60
C VAL A 50 -7.54 0.57 6.36
N SER A 51 -7.50 0.53 7.69
CA SER A 51 -7.98 1.61 8.56
C SER A 51 -6.95 2.74 8.73
N LEU A 52 -7.43 3.98 8.75
CA LEU A 52 -6.62 5.18 8.98
C LEU A 52 -6.37 5.46 10.48
N SER A 53 -7.14 4.86 11.38
CA SER A 53 -7.05 5.09 12.84
C SER A 53 -6.50 3.89 13.60
N ARG A 54 -6.36 2.72 12.95
CA ARG A 54 -5.82 1.51 13.57
C ARG A 54 -4.32 1.69 13.80
N THR A 55 -3.87 1.42 15.02
CA THR A 55 -2.47 1.58 15.45
C THR A 55 -1.63 0.32 15.26
N GLY A 56 -2.26 -0.85 15.16
CA GLY A 56 -1.58 -2.11 14.86
C GLY A 56 -1.16 -2.22 13.39
N THR A 57 -0.19 -3.09 13.12
CA THR A 57 0.26 -3.41 11.76
C THR A 57 -0.90 -3.89 10.89
N GLN A 58 -0.95 -3.40 9.65
CA GLN A 58 -1.89 -3.83 8.61
C GLN A 58 -1.10 -4.35 7.43
N THR A 59 -1.53 -5.47 6.86
CA THR A 59 -0.79 -6.18 5.80
C THR A 59 -1.56 -6.11 4.50
N LEU A 60 -0.85 -5.84 3.41
CA LEU A 60 -1.36 -5.93 2.04
C LEU A 60 -0.76 -7.16 1.38
N SER A 61 -1.57 -7.96 0.71
CA SER A 61 -1.11 -9.09 -0.11
C SER A 61 -0.65 -8.64 -1.50
N SER A 62 -0.88 -7.38 -1.86
CA SER A 62 -0.57 -6.78 -3.16
C SER A 62 0.55 -5.74 -3.07
N SER A 63 1.12 -5.37 -4.22
CA SER A 63 2.02 -4.24 -4.35
C SER A 63 1.30 -2.91 -4.10
N LEU A 64 2.00 -1.93 -3.53
CA LEU A 64 1.48 -0.59 -3.26
C LEU A 64 2.13 0.46 -4.17
N SER A 65 1.31 1.34 -4.73
CA SER A 65 1.73 2.52 -5.49
C SER A 65 1.04 3.76 -4.95
N VAL A 66 1.72 4.90 -4.99
CA VAL A 66 1.22 6.20 -4.50
C VAL A 66 1.57 7.30 -5.50
N SER A 67 0.73 8.33 -5.61
CA SER A 67 0.91 9.43 -6.58
C SER A 67 1.97 10.47 -6.19
N GLY A 68 2.50 10.42 -4.96
CA GLY A 68 3.41 11.43 -4.42
C GLY A 68 4.63 10.85 -3.71
N ASN A 69 4.52 10.66 -2.40
CA ASN A 69 5.62 10.19 -1.57
C ASN A 69 5.11 9.27 -0.46
N TYR A 70 6.00 8.45 0.08
CA TYR A 70 5.77 7.79 1.37
C TYR A 70 6.28 8.68 2.50
N SER A 71 5.48 8.80 3.55
CA SER A 71 5.79 9.55 4.76
C SER A 71 5.55 8.69 6.00
N VAL A 72 6.38 8.87 7.02
CA VAL A 72 6.23 8.26 8.35
C VAL A 72 6.14 9.39 9.36
N ASN A 73 5.05 9.43 10.14
CA ASN A 73 4.79 10.48 11.13
C ASN A 73 4.91 11.90 10.55
N GLY A 74 4.35 12.12 9.35
CA GLY A 74 4.41 13.41 8.64
C GLY A 74 5.77 13.75 8.02
N THR A 75 6.80 12.93 8.22
CA THR A 75 8.13 13.13 7.61
C THR A 75 8.25 12.31 6.33
N LYS A 76 8.58 12.97 5.22
CA LYS A 76 8.83 12.30 3.93
C LYS A 76 10.03 11.35 4.04
N VAL A 77 9.84 10.09 3.64
CA VAL A 77 10.89 9.05 3.64
C VAL A 77 11.27 8.55 2.25
N ILE A 78 10.31 8.43 1.32
CA ILE A 78 10.56 7.96 -0.06
C ILE A 78 9.84 8.87 -1.04
N GLY A 79 10.55 9.38 -2.04
CA GLY A 79 10.00 10.14 -3.16
C GLY A 79 10.05 9.37 -4.48
N ALA A 80 9.95 10.10 -5.59
CA ALA A 80 10.16 9.54 -6.92
C ALA A 80 11.60 9.00 -7.08
N ARG A 81 11.75 7.92 -7.87
CA ARG A 81 13.05 7.37 -8.29
C ARG A 81 13.90 8.49 -8.88
N GLN A 82 15.13 8.63 -8.40
CA GLN A 82 16.08 9.57 -8.98
C GLN A 82 16.58 9.04 -10.33
N THR A 83 16.60 9.91 -11.34
CA THR A 83 16.99 9.55 -12.70
C THR A 83 18.32 10.21 -13.10
N GLY A 84 18.96 9.72 -14.18
CA GLY A 84 20.23 10.23 -14.72
C GLY A 84 21.50 9.55 -14.21
N TRP A 85 21.39 8.50 -13.39
CA TRP A 85 22.56 7.76 -12.89
C TRP A 85 23.11 6.81 -13.97
N THR A 86 24.43 6.78 -14.11
CA THR A 86 25.13 5.75 -14.89
C THR A 86 25.58 4.65 -13.93
N ALA A 87 25.23 3.40 -14.25
CA ALA A 87 25.55 2.26 -13.40
C ALA A 87 27.06 2.04 -13.29
N ALA A 88 27.59 1.94 -12.06
CA ALA A 88 28.96 1.54 -11.86
C ALA A 88 29.22 0.11 -12.37
N THR A 89 30.40 -0.12 -12.91
CA THR A 89 30.87 -1.44 -13.35
C THR A 89 31.94 -2.00 -12.41
N GLY A 90 32.26 -3.28 -12.55
CA GLY A 90 33.28 -3.97 -11.73
C GLY A 90 32.70 -4.75 -10.55
N ALA A 91 33.59 -5.28 -9.70
CA ALA A 91 33.21 -6.12 -8.57
C ALA A 91 32.64 -5.31 -7.39
N ALA A 92 31.64 -5.84 -6.71
CA ALA A 92 31.10 -5.28 -5.47
C ALA A 92 31.72 -5.95 -4.24
N LEU A 93 32.00 -5.19 -3.18
CA LEU A 93 32.53 -5.71 -1.92
C LEU A 93 31.43 -5.78 -0.85
N LEU A 94 30.79 -6.94 -0.73
CA LEU A 94 29.72 -7.20 0.25
C LEU A 94 30.26 -7.70 1.60
N GLY A 95 31.46 -8.28 1.61
CA GLY A 95 32.10 -8.85 2.80
C GLY A 95 32.67 -7.81 3.77
N ALA A 96 33.67 -8.24 4.56
CA ALA A 96 34.30 -7.42 5.58
C ALA A 96 34.90 -6.12 5.01
N PHE A 97 34.72 -5.02 5.73
CA PHE A 97 35.24 -3.70 5.37
C PHE A 97 35.69 -2.98 6.65
N ASN A 98 36.98 -2.66 6.77
CA ASN A 98 37.50 -1.90 7.90
C ASN A 98 37.48 -0.39 7.57
N ALA A 99 36.40 0.29 7.95
CA ALA A 99 36.27 1.73 7.76
C ALA A 99 37.30 2.57 8.55
N ASN A 100 37.92 1.98 9.57
CA ASN A 100 38.92 2.63 10.42
C ASN A 100 40.36 2.23 10.04
N GLN A 101 40.57 1.64 8.86
CA GLN A 101 41.92 1.26 8.42
C GLN A 101 42.81 2.49 8.27
N ALA A 102 43.85 2.56 9.08
CA ALA A 102 44.94 3.53 8.91
C ALA A 102 46.01 2.96 7.97
N TYR A 103 46.63 3.82 7.18
CA TYR A 103 47.76 3.47 6.32
C TYR A 103 48.99 4.22 6.79
N THR A 104 50.08 3.50 6.99
CA THR A 104 51.38 4.10 7.34
C THR A 104 51.91 4.89 6.14
N VAL A 105 52.51 6.05 6.42
CA VAL A 105 53.20 6.86 5.42
C VAL A 105 54.56 7.23 6.00
N SER A 106 55.63 6.67 5.43
CA SER A 106 57.00 6.93 5.84
C SER A 106 57.58 8.19 5.17
N ALA A 107 58.66 8.73 5.73
CA ALA A 107 59.32 9.93 5.20
C ALA A 107 60.00 9.71 3.83
N THR A 108 60.41 8.48 3.54
CA THR A 108 60.93 8.05 2.23
C THR A 108 59.93 7.13 1.54
N TYR A 109 60.02 7.05 0.21
CA TYR A 109 59.14 6.20 -0.58
C TYR A 109 59.21 4.73 -0.12
N THR A 110 58.05 4.17 0.21
CA THR A 110 57.88 2.77 0.56
C THR A 110 56.79 2.15 -0.31
N GLN A 111 57.16 1.24 -1.20
CA GLN A 111 56.23 0.65 -2.17
C GLN A 111 55.06 -0.08 -1.51
N SER A 112 55.31 -0.83 -0.43
CA SER A 112 54.26 -1.59 0.27
C SER A 112 53.19 -0.70 0.90
N GLU A 113 53.56 0.49 1.38
CA GLU A 113 52.60 1.48 1.91
C GLU A 113 51.68 1.98 0.78
N VAL A 114 52.25 2.28 -0.39
CA VAL A 114 51.48 2.70 -1.58
C VAL A 114 50.55 1.59 -2.05
N SER A 115 51.03 0.34 -2.11
CA SER A 115 50.21 -0.81 -2.47
C SER A 115 49.06 -1.03 -1.49
N ALA A 116 49.30 -0.89 -0.18
CA ALA A 116 48.25 -1.01 0.83
C ALA A 116 47.16 0.07 0.67
N MET A 117 47.56 1.33 0.42
CA MET A 117 46.63 2.41 0.13
C MET A 117 45.81 2.15 -1.16
N ALA A 118 46.46 1.65 -2.21
CA ALA A 118 45.79 1.32 -3.46
C ALA A 118 44.74 0.20 -3.28
N THR A 119 45.09 -0.86 -2.54
CA THR A 119 44.15 -1.92 -2.17
C THR A 119 42.98 -1.37 -1.35
N GLY A 120 43.27 -0.51 -0.37
CA GLY A 120 42.24 0.17 0.44
C GLY A 120 41.26 1.00 -0.38
N LEU A 121 41.78 1.80 -1.32
CA LEU A 121 40.97 2.60 -2.23
C LEU A 121 40.11 1.71 -3.15
N GLN A 122 40.67 0.61 -3.66
CA GLN A 122 39.92 -0.35 -4.46
C GLN A 122 38.75 -0.94 -3.66
N GLN A 123 38.99 -1.39 -2.43
CA GLN A 123 37.96 -1.91 -1.54
C GLN A 123 36.86 -0.88 -1.26
N ALA A 124 37.22 0.38 -0.99
CA ALA A 124 36.25 1.45 -0.78
C ALA A 124 35.37 1.69 -2.03
N ARG A 125 35.97 1.72 -3.23
CA ARG A 125 35.22 1.86 -4.50
C ARG A 125 34.26 0.68 -4.73
N GLN A 126 34.71 -0.54 -4.46
CA GLN A 126 33.88 -1.74 -4.56
C GLN A 126 32.74 -1.73 -3.52
N ARG A 127 32.95 -1.14 -2.33
CA ARG A 127 31.91 -0.97 -1.31
C ARG A 127 30.88 0.08 -1.72
N ILE A 128 31.32 1.20 -2.29
CA ILE A 128 30.43 2.24 -2.84
C ILE A 128 29.56 1.64 -3.96
N LYS A 129 30.16 0.86 -4.87
CA LYS A 129 29.40 0.13 -5.89
C LYS A 129 28.36 -0.80 -5.27
N ALA A 130 28.71 -1.55 -4.23
CA ALA A 130 27.76 -2.45 -3.56
C ALA A 130 26.54 -1.70 -2.98
N LEU A 131 26.76 -0.49 -2.43
CA LEU A 131 25.69 0.37 -1.95
C LEU A 131 24.84 0.92 -3.11
N GLU A 132 25.47 1.33 -4.21
CA GLU A 132 24.76 1.75 -5.42
C GLU A 132 23.88 0.62 -5.97
N ASP A 133 24.43 -0.59 -6.11
CA ASP A 133 23.71 -1.78 -6.58
C ASP A 133 22.46 -2.01 -5.72
N ALA A 134 22.58 -1.94 -4.38
CA ALA A 134 21.45 -2.11 -3.46
C ALA A 134 20.37 -1.04 -3.65
N ILE A 135 20.76 0.24 -3.72
CA ILE A 135 19.82 1.37 -3.90
C ILE A 135 19.12 1.29 -5.26
N ARG A 136 19.84 0.85 -6.30
CA ARG A 136 19.31 0.61 -7.65
C ARG A 136 18.35 -0.57 -7.68
N THR A 137 18.67 -1.69 -7.01
CA THR A 137 17.77 -2.85 -6.89
C THR A 137 16.48 -2.51 -6.16
N HIS A 138 16.53 -1.66 -5.12
CA HIS A 138 15.33 -1.11 -4.49
C HIS A 138 14.55 -0.12 -5.38
N GLY A 139 15.14 0.33 -6.49
CA GLY A 139 14.52 1.25 -7.42
C GLY A 139 14.49 2.71 -6.94
N LEU A 140 15.36 3.08 -5.99
CA LEU A 140 15.48 4.46 -5.51
C LEU A 140 16.25 5.35 -6.50
N ILE A 141 17.15 4.75 -7.29
CA ILE A 141 17.84 5.37 -8.44
C ILE A 141 17.62 4.52 -9.71
N ASN A 142 17.75 5.13 -10.89
CA ASN A 142 17.68 4.44 -12.19
C ASN A 142 19.01 3.82 -12.58
#